data_AF-A0A954FZ54-F1
#
_entry.id   AF-A0A954FZ54-F1
#
_cell.length_a   1.000
_cell.length_b   1.000
_cell.length_c   1.000
_cell.angle_alpha   90.00
_cell.angle_beta   90.00
_cell.angle_gamma   90.00
#
_symmetry.space_group_name_H-M   'P 1'
#
loop_
_entity.id
_entity.type
_entity.pdbx_description
1 polymer ?
#
loop_
_entity_poly.entity_id
_entity_poly.type
_entity_poly.pdbx_seq_one_letter_code
_entity_poly.pdbx_strand_id
1 'polypeptide(L)'
;NDRKNSGPIDAQREKQAIDFAKSHHPELAELIQRLKKHKPREYKRAIRDLDTTLAKLERFKKRDTERYRLTLERWEIDSRIRLLAARVSVMGSSEDESELKSLIKQRVDLQLEILKQDKQQAENRIQKLEKSISEIEQNREKLVDAEFIKLKRSIKKTGPQNKNQK
;
A
#
# COMPACT_ATOMS: atom_id res chain seq x y z
N ASN A 1 -3.89 -12.50 6.79
CA ASN A 1 -4.35 -12.40 8.19
C ASN A 1 -3.83 -11.10 8.78
N ASP A 2 -4.64 -10.04 8.78
CA ASP A 2 -4.28 -8.76 9.43
C ASP A 2 -5.56 -7.99 9.83
N ARG A 3 -6.47 -8.67 10.53
CA ARG A 3 -7.67 -8.07 11.13
C ARG A 3 -7.70 -8.33 12.62
N LYS A 4 -6.70 -7.80 13.34
CA LYS A 4 -6.75 -7.63 14.80
C LYS A 4 -6.20 -6.25 15.16
N ASN A 5 -6.93 -5.21 14.75
CA ASN A 5 -6.88 -3.95 15.49
C ASN A 5 -8.28 -3.32 15.49
N SER A 6 -9.23 -4.03 16.10
CA SER A 6 -10.61 -3.61 16.34
C SER A 6 -10.72 -2.83 17.65
N GLY A 7 -9.74 -1.97 17.96
CA GLY A 7 -9.83 -1.02 19.05
C GLY A 7 -10.69 0.20 18.66
N PRO A 8 -11.22 0.94 19.64
CA PRO A 8 -11.70 2.30 19.40
C PRO A 8 -10.55 3.16 18.87
N ILE A 9 -10.81 3.96 17.83
CA ILE A 9 -9.87 4.95 17.32
C ILE A 9 -9.77 6.05 18.37
N ASP A 10 -8.55 6.45 18.73
CA ASP A 10 -8.35 7.56 19.66
C ASP A 10 -8.71 8.92 19.02
N ALA A 11 -8.89 9.93 19.85
CA ALA A 11 -9.32 11.26 19.40
C ALA A 11 -8.31 11.92 18.43
N GLN A 12 -7.02 11.60 18.54
CA GLN A 12 -5.99 12.18 17.69
C GLN A 12 -6.05 11.60 16.27
N ARG A 13 -6.18 10.28 16.14
CA ARG A 13 -6.34 9.58 14.86
C ARG A 13 -7.66 9.93 14.19
N GLU A 14 -8.74 10.09 14.97
CA GLU A 14 -10.01 10.61 14.45
C GLU A 14 -9.83 12.01 13.84
N LYS A 15 -9.15 12.92 14.55
CA LYS A 15 -8.87 14.27 14.03
C LYS A 15 -8.04 14.22 12.74
N GLN A 16 -6.96 13.44 12.72
CA GLN A 16 -6.11 13.29 11.54
C GLN A 16 -6.87 12.73 10.33
N ALA A 17 -7.74 11.74 10.55
CA ALA A 17 -8.58 11.17 9.50
C ALA A 17 -9.56 12.20 8.92
N ILE A 18 -10.18 13.03 9.77
CA ILE A 18 -11.07 14.11 9.33
C ILE A 18 -10.29 15.19 8.59
N ASP A 19 -9.13 15.61 9.09
CA ASP A 19 -8.32 16.64 8.45
C ASP A 19 -7.78 16.16 7.10
N PHE A 20 -7.44 14.87 6.98
CA PHE A 20 -7.14 14.24 5.70
C PHE A 20 -8.32 14.35 4.72
N ALA A 21 -9.53 13.99 5.16
CA ALA A 21 -10.72 14.12 4.31
C ALA A 21 -10.99 15.58 3.92
N LYS A 22 -10.80 16.55 4.83
CA LYS A 22 -10.99 17.97 4.52
C LYS A 22 -10.03 18.46 3.44
N SER A 23 -8.77 18.02 3.47
CA SER A 23 -7.76 18.47 2.50
C SER A 23 -7.98 17.92 1.10
N HIS A 24 -8.50 16.70 0.98
CA HIS A 24 -8.59 15.98 -0.31
C HIS A 24 -10.01 15.82 -0.85
N HIS A 25 -11.02 15.81 0.02
CA HIS A 25 -12.43 15.74 -0.35
C HIS A 25 -13.32 16.46 0.69
N PRO A 26 -13.39 17.81 0.65
CA PRO A 26 -14.14 18.60 1.64
C PRO A 26 -15.59 18.17 1.85
N GLU A 27 -16.32 17.88 0.76
CA GLU A 27 -17.74 17.48 0.82
C GLU A 27 -17.95 16.15 1.58
N LEU A 28 -17.00 15.21 1.49
CA LEU A 28 -17.04 13.96 2.26
C LEU A 28 -16.79 14.25 3.74
N ALA A 29 -15.87 15.16 4.06
CA ALA A 29 -15.61 15.54 5.44
C ALA A 29 -16.84 16.16 6.09
N GLU A 30 -17.57 17.02 5.37
CA GLU A 30 -18.85 17.57 5.83
C GLU A 30 -19.89 16.48 6.07
N LEU A 31 -20.05 15.56 5.11
CA LEU A 31 -20.99 14.45 5.23
C LEU A 31 -20.69 13.61 6.47
N ILE A 32 -19.42 13.24 6.68
CA ILE A 32 -18.99 12.48 7.84
C ILE A 32 -19.29 13.23 9.14
N GLN A 33 -19.05 14.54 9.20
CA GLN A 33 -19.39 15.33 10.38
C GLN A 33 -20.89 15.33 10.67
N ARG A 34 -21.76 15.39 9.65
CA ARG A 34 -23.22 15.28 9.82
C ARG A 34 -23.62 13.90 10.35
N LEU A 35 -22.94 12.82 9.92
CA LEU A 35 -23.20 11.46 10.43
C LEU A 35 -22.93 11.34 11.93
N LYS A 36 -22.03 12.14 12.50
CA LYS A 36 -21.71 12.11 13.95
C LYS A 36 -22.96 12.26 14.82
N LYS A 37 -23.89 13.14 14.42
CA LYS A 37 -25.12 13.44 15.16
C LYS A 37 -26.25 12.45 14.85
N HIS A 38 -26.44 12.10 13.59
CA HIS A 38 -27.63 11.37 13.13
C HIS A 38 -27.43 9.87 12.95
N LYS A 39 -26.19 9.42 12.68
CA LYS A 39 -25.84 8.02 12.40
C LYS A 39 -24.48 7.67 13.00
N PRO A 40 -24.35 7.59 14.34
CA PRO A 40 -23.06 7.42 15.01
C PRO A 40 -22.33 6.11 14.67
N ARG A 41 -23.05 5.07 14.26
CA ARG A 41 -22.45 3.82 13.76
C ARG A 41 -21.75 4.04 12.41
N GLU A 42 -22.41 4.70 11.47
CA GLU A 42 -21.84 5.03 10.16
C GLU A 42 -20.69 6.02 10.28
N TYR A 43 -20.78 6.96 11.22
CA TYR A 43 -19.66 7.84 11.57
C TYR A 43 -18.41 7.05 11.97
N LYS A 44 -18.53 6.14 12.95
CA LYS A 44 -17.39 5.32 13.41
C LYS A 44 -16.81 4.46 12.29
N ARG A 45 -17.66 3.97 11.37
CA ARG A 45 -17.22 3.22 10.20
C ARG A 45 -16.42 4.10 9.24
N ALA A 46 -16.95 5.27 8.88
CA ALA A 46 -16.30 6.20 7.97
C ALA A 46 -14.94 6.68 8.51
N ILE A 47 -14.86 7.02 9.81
CA ILE A 47 -13.60 7.40 10.45
C ILE A 47 -12.58 6.26 10.40
N ARG A 48 -13.01 5.00 10.60
CA ARG A 48 -12.10 3.85 10.51
C ARG A 48 -11.58 3.61 9.09
N ASP A 49 -12.44 3.78 8.09
CA ASP A 49 -12.04 3.64 6.70
C ASP A 49 -11.04 4.76 6.30
N LEU A 50 -11.24 5.99 6.79
CA LEU A 50 -10.30 7.10 6.61
C LEU A 50 -8.97 6.84 7.33
N ASP A 51 -8.97 6.42 8.60
CA ASP A 51 -7.74 6.10 9.36
C ASP A 51 -6.94 4.99 8.66
N THR A 52 -7.63 3.95 8.17
CA THR A 52 -6.99 2.85 7.44
C THR A 52 -6.33 3.35 6.14
N THR A 53 -7.02 4.24 5.42
CA THR A 53 -6.50 4.84 4.18
C THR A 53 -5.28 5.72 4.49
N LEU A 54 -5.40 6.60 5.48
CA LEU A 54 -4.31 7.49 5.89
C LEU A 54 -3.09 6.71 6.35
N ALA A 55 -3.28 5.67 7.17
CA ALA A 55 -2.19 4.79 7.59
C ALA A 55 -1.52 4.08 6.42
N LYS A 56 -2.28 3.69 5.38
CA LYS A 56 -1.72 3.12 4.15
C LYS A 56 -0.90 4.15 3.37
N LEU A 57 -1.40 5.37 3.23
CA LEU A 57 -0.70 6.46 2.55
C LEU A 57 0.61 6.83 3.25
N GLU A 58 0.60 6.99 4.57
CA GLU A 58 1.80 7.35 5.35
C GLU A 58 2.92 6.29 5.24
N ARG A 59 2.59 5.02 5.00
CA ARG A 59 3.59 3.98 4.72
C ARG A 59 4.36 4.20 3.42
N PHE A 60 3.72 4.79 2.41
CA PHE A 60 4.31 5.02 1.09
C PHE A 60 5.02 6.38 1.00
N LYS A 61 4.56 7.38 1.74
CA LYS A 61 5.02 8.78 1.68
C LYS A 61 6.54 8.98 1.64
N LYS A 62 7.31 8.13 2.34
CA LYS A 62 8.78 8.23 2.39
C LYS A 62 9.53 7.21 1.53
N ARG A 63 8.87 6.15 1.06
CA ARG A 63 9.52 4.98 0.44
C ARG A 63 9.17 4.81 -1.03
N ASP A 64 8.01 5.28 -1.43
CA ASP A 64 7.44 5.05 -2.76
C ASP A 64 6.46 6.18 -3.10
N THR A 65 6.99 7.28 -3.64
CA THR A 65 6.23 8.49 -3.97
C THR A 65 5.18 8.24 -5.05
N GLU A 66 5.47 7.40 -6.03
CA GLU A 66 4.47 7.05 -7.06
C GLU A 66 3.33 6.24 -6.46
N ARG A 67 3.64 5.25 -5.62
CA ARG A 67 2.58 4.47 -4.96
C ARG A 67 1.77 5.30 -3.98
N TYR A 68 2.37 6.31 -3.35
CA TYR A 68 1.65 7.31 -2.59
C TYR A 68 0.65 8.07 -3.47
N ARG A 69 1.13 8.66 -4.58
CA ARG A 69 0.30 9.42 -5.52
C ARG A 69 -0.87 8.59 -6.04
N LEU A 70 -0.60 7.41 -6.60
CA LEU A 70 -1.62 6.53 -7.16
C LEU A 70 -2.64 6.06 -6.11
N THR A 71 -2.20 5.80 -4.88
CA THR A 71 -3.12 5.41 -3.80
C THR A 71 -4.03 6.57 -3.39
N LEU A 72 -3.49 7.79 -3.33
CA LEU A 72 -4.24 8.99 -2.97
C LEU A 72 -5.28 9.31 -4.05
N GLU A 73 -4.86 9.36 -5.31
CA GLU A 73 -5.72 9.65 -6.45
C GLU A 73 -6.86 8.63 -6.56
N ARG A 74 -6.55 7.35 -6.34
CA ARG A 74 -7.57 6.30 -6.32
C ARG A 74 -8.60 6.51 -5.21
N TRP A 75 -8.15 6.92 -4.03
CA TRP A 75 -9.05 7.21 -2.92
C TRP A 75 -9.94 8.43 -3.20
N GLU A 76 -9.39 9.49 -3.80
CA GLU A 76 -10.16 10.69 -4.18
C GLU A 76 -11.25 10.35 -5.21
N ILE A 77 -10.90 9.60 -6.26
CA ILE A 77 -11.88 9.16 -7.27
C ILE A 77 -12.93 8.24 -6.65
N ASP A 78 -12.52 7.23 -5.86
CA ASP A 78 -13.45 6.29 -5.23
C ASP A 78 -14.41 6.99 -4.24
N SER A 79 -13.97 8.06 -3.57
CA SER A 79 -14.82 8.82 -2.65
C SER A 79 -15.82 9.69 -3.38
N ARG A 80 -15.41 10.39 -4.45
CA ARG A 80 -16.31 11.17 -5.32
C ARG A 80 -17.35 10.28 -5.98
N ILE A 81 -16.95 9.12 -6.51
CA ILE A 81 -17.87 8.14 -7.11
C ILE A 81 -18.94 7.72 -6.11
N ARG A 82 -18.57 7.39 -4.86
CA ARG A 82 -19.56 6.95 -3.86
C ARG A 82 -20.56 8.04 -3.52
N LEU A 83 -20.08 9.27 -3.39
CA LEU A 83 -20.93 10.41 -3.08
C LEU A 83 -21.90 10.70 -4.24
N LEU A 84 -21.36 10.78 -5.46
CA LEU A 84 -22.15 11.07 -6.65
C LEU A 84 -23.14 9.95 -6.96
N ALA A 85 -22.74 8.68 -6.81
CA ALA A 85 -23.65 7.54 -6.96
C ALA A 85 -24.82 7.59 -5.96
N ALA A 86 -24.56 8.01 -4.71
CA ALA A 86 -25.62 8.22 -3.73
C ALA A 86 -26.57 9.37 -4.13
N ARG A 87 -26.02 10.46 -4.69
CA ARG A 87 -26.82 11.59 -5.22
C ARG A 87 -27.69 11.14 -6.40
N VAL A 88 -27.10 10.45 -7.37
CA VAL A 88 -27.80 9.89 -8.55
C VAL A 88 -28.95 8.97 -8.12
N SER A 89 -28.72 8.11 -7.11
CA SER A 89 -29.72 7.15 -6.64
C SER A 89 -30.95 7.80 -5.98
N VAL A 90 -30.83 9.04 -5.51
CA VAL A 90 -31.90 9.74 -4.77
C VAL A 90 -32.62 10.75 -5.66
N MET A 91 -31.88 11.59 -6.39
CA MET A 91 -32.41 12.69 -7.21
C MET A 91 -31.50 13.01 -8.41
N GLY A 92 -30.94 11.98 -9.06
CA GLY A 92 -29.98 12.16 -10.15
C GLY A 92 -30.52 12.90 -11.37
N SER A 93 -29.71 13.81 -11.90
CA SER A 93 -29.88 14.40 -13.23
C SER A 93 -29.06 13.65 -14.29
N SER A 94 -29.35 13.89 -15.57
CA SER A 94 -28.51 13.38 -16.68
C SER A 94 -27.07 13.92 -16.61
N GLU A 95 -26.86 15.09 -16.00
CA GLU A 95 -25.54 15.66 -15.75
C GLU A 95 -24.79 14.86 -14.68
N ASP A 96 -25.44 14.53 -13.56
CA ASP A 96 -24.85 13.70 -12.50
C ASP A 96 -24.44 12.31 -13.03
N GLU A 97 -25.26 11.71 -13.91
CA GLU A 97 -24.93 10.43 -14.55
C GLU A 97 -23.72 10.53 -15.47
N SER A 98 -23.61 11.63 -16.22
CA SER A 98 -22.49 11.90 -17.12
C SER A 98 -21.19 12.12 -16.34
N GLU A 99 -21.25 12.89 -15.25
CA GLU A 99 -20.12 13.10 -14.34
C GLU A 99 -19.71 11.78 -13.67
N LEU A 100 -20.66 10.96 -13.21
CA LEU A 100 -20.38 9.65 -12.62
C LEU A 100 -19.67 8.74 -13.62
N LYS A 101 -20.11 8.72 -14.87
CA LYS A 101 -19.46 7.95 -15.94
C LYS A 101 -18.03 8.45 -16.21
N SER A 102 -17.81 9.76 -16.16
CA SER A 102 -16.47 10.36 -16.29
C SER A 102 -15.54 9.91 -15.16
N LEU A 103 -16.00 9.96 -13.91
CA LEU A 103 -15.22 9.49 -12.75
C LEU A 103 -14.91 7.99 -12.83
N ILE A 104 -15.86 7.18 -13.29
CA ILE A 104 -15.64 5.73 -13.51
C ILE A 104 -14.57 5.51 -14.59
N LYS A 105 -14.57 6.30 -15.67
CA LYS A 105 -13.53 6.24 -16.68
C LYS A 105 -12.16 6.56 -16.08
N GLN A 106 -12.05 7.65 -15.31
CA GLN A 106 -10.81 8.01 -14.62
C GLN A 106 -10.32 6.89 -13.69
N ARG A 107 -11.22 6.23 -12.97
CA ARG A 107 -10.89 5.08 -12.12
C ARG A 107 -10.30 3.91 -12.91
N VAL A 108 -10.85 3.62 -14.09
CA VAL A 108 -10.37 2.55 -14.98
C VAL A 108 -8.99 2.92 -15.54
N ASP A 109 -8.82 4.16 -15.99
CA ASP A 109 -7.55 4.66 -16.50
C ASP A 109 -6.45 4.61 -15.42
N LEU A 110 -6.77 5.01 -14.18
CA LEU A 110 -5.86 4.91 -13.05
C LEU A 110 -5.53 3.45 -12.67
N GLN A 111 -6.50 2.54 -12.75
CA GLN A 111 -6.25 1.12 -12.54
C GLN A 111 -5.28 0.56 -13.61
N LEU A 112 -5.42 1.00 -14.86
CA LEU A 112 -4.50 0.64 -15.93
C LEU A 112 -3.09 1.18 -15.66
N GLU A 113 -2.97 2.43 -15.18
CA GLU A 113 -1.69 3.03 -14.82
C GLU A 113 -0.98 2.25 -13.69
N ILE A 114 -1.70 1.92 -12.62
CA ILE A 114 -1.19 1.09 -11.52
C ILE A 114 -0.64 -0.23 -12.05
N LEU A 115 -1.41 -0.93 -12.90
CA LEU A 115 -0.99 -2.22 -13.46
C LEU A 115 0.22 -2.09 -14.39
N LYS A 116 0.32 -1.00 -15.16
CA LYS A 116 1.50 -0.73 -15.99
C LYS A 116 2.75 -0.50 -15.14
N GLN A 117 2.63 0.25 -14.04
CA GLN A 117 3.74 0.45 -13.11
C GLN A 117 4.16 -0.86 -12.44
N ASP A 118 3.20 -1.64 -11.95
CA ASP A 118 3.48 -2.95 -11.31
C ASP A 118 4.17 -3.90 -12.31
N LYS A 119 3.72 -3.92 -13.57
CA LYS A 119 4.37 -4.66 -14.65
C LYS A 119 5.83 -4.22 -14.82
N GLN A 120 6.09 -2.93 -14.94
CA GLN A 120 7.46 -2.42 -15.11
C GLN A 120 8.37 -2.79 -13.93
N GLN A 121 7.86 -2.73 -12.70
CA GLN A 121 8.61 -3.13 -11.51
C GLN A 121 8.92 -4.63 -11.51
N ALA A 122 7.96 -5.46 -11.93
CA ALA A 122 8.16 -6.90 -12.06
C ALA A 122 9.21 -7.24 -13.13
N GLU A 123 9.16 -6.58 -14.29
CA GLU A 123 10.16 -6.73 -15.37
C GLU A 123 11.57 -6.36 -14.88
N ASN A 124 11.70 -5.24 -14.17
CA ASN A 124 12.98 -4.84 -13.57
C ASN A 124 13.49 -5.88 -12.55
N ARG A 125 12.59 -6.56 -11.83
CA ARG A 125 12.94 -7.62 -10.89
C ARG A 125 13.38 -8.88 -11.62
N ILE A 126 12.70 -9.24 -12.71
CA ILE A 126 13.06 -10.37 -13.58
C ILE A 126 14.47 -10.17 -14.12
N GLN A 127 14.77 -9.02 -14.72
CA GLN A 127 16.11 -8.73 -15.26
C GLN A 127 17.23 -8.87 -14.21
N LYS A 128 16.99 -8.41 -12.98
CA LYS A 128 17.96 -8.56 -11.88
C LYS A 128 18.16 -10.03 -11.51
N LEU A 129 17.08 -10.81 -11.48
CA LEU A 129 17.16 -12.25 -11.18
C LEU A 129 17.89 -13.00 -12.30
N GLU A 130 17.58 -12.71 -13.57
CA GLU A 130 18.26 -13.28 -14.73
C GLU A 130 19.77 -13.00 -14.69
N LYS A 131 20.16 -11.76 -14.35
CA LYS A 131 21.57 -11.43 -14.16
C LYS A 131 22.22 -12.25 -13.05
N SER A 132 21.58 -12.35 -11.88
CA SER A 132 22.10 -13.15 -10.77
C SER A 132 22.17 -14.65 -11.09
N ILE A 133 21.20 -15.18 -11.85
CA ILE A 133 21.22 -16.56 -12.34
C ILE A 133 22.42 -16.76 -13.25
N SER A 134 22.59 -15.90 -14.25
CA SER A 134 23.71 -15.99 -15.20
C SER A 134 25.08 -15.89 -14.50
N GLU A 135 25.22 -14.99 -13.53
CA GLU A 135 26.44 -14.88 -12.71
C GLU A 135 26.77 -16.17 -11.95
N ILE A 136 25.76 -16.83 -11.39
CA ILE A 136 25.92 -18.12 -10.69
C ILE A 136 26.23 -19.24 -11.67
N GLU A 137 25.52 -19.32 -12.81
CA GLU A 137 25.74 -20.34 -13.84
C GLU A 137 27.17 -20.27 -14.40
N GLN A 138 27.67 -19.08 -14.72
CA GLN A 138 29.01 -18.88 -15.27
C GLN A 138 30.13 -19.17 -14.26
N ASN A 139 29.87 -18.95 -12.97
CA ASN A 139 30.89 -19.07 -11.92
C ASN A 139 30.65 -20.26 -10.98
N ARG A 140 29.79 -21.20 -11.37
CA ARG A 140 29.29 -22.26 -10.49
C ARG A 140 30.41 -23.04 -9.78
N GLU A 141 31.36 -23.57 -10.54
CA GLU A 141 32.48 -24.35 -9.98
C GLU A 141 33.34 -23.50 -9.03
N LYS A 142 33.66 -22.25 -9.42
CA LYS A 142 34.41 -21.33 -8.56
C LYS A 142 33.68 -21.02 -7.26
N LEU A 143 32.35 -20.87 -7.30
CA LEU A 143 31.53 -20.64 -6.12
C LEU A 143 31.52 -21.89 -5.21
N VAL A 144 31.40 -23.09 -5.80
CA VAL A 144 31.49 -24.36 -5.08
C VAL A 144 32.85 -24.50 -4.37
N ASP A 145 33.95 -24.25 -5.08
CA ASP A 145 35.31 -24.33 -4.52
C ASP A 145 35.51 -23.33 -3.37
N ALA A 146 35.06 -22.09 -3.55
CA ALA A 146 35.17 -21.05 -2.53
C ALA A 146 34.38 -21.44 -1.26
N GLU A 147 33.17 -21.99 -1.42
CA GLU A 147 32.34 -22.43 -0.31
C GLU A 147 32.95 -23.66 0.38
N PHE A 148 33.48 -24.62 -0.38
CA PHE A 148 34.18 -25.79 0.15
C PHE A 148 35.41 -25.39 0.99
N ILE A 149 36.21 -24.44 0.51
CA ILE A 149 37.37 -23.91 1.25
C ILE A 149 36.95 -23.24 2.56
N LYS A 150 35.87 -22.45 2.55
CA LYS A 150 35.34 -21.81 3.77
C LYS A 150 34.90 -22.86 4.80
N LEU A 151 34.15 -23.87 4.37
CA LEU A 151 33.71 -24.99 5.21
C LEU A 151 34.91 -25.73 5.82
N LYS A 152 35.92 -26.08 5.01
CA LYS A 152 37.14 -26.76 5.48
C LYS A 152 37.89 -25.94 6.54
N ARG A 153 37.97 -24.61 6.35
CA ARG A 153 38.58 -23.70 7.35
C ARG A 153 37.79 -23.63 8.65
N SER A 154 36.45 -23.62 8.56
CA SER A 154 35.56 -23.63 9.73
C SER A 154 35.74 -24.91 10.56
N ILE A 155 35.71 -26.08 9.91
CA ILE A 155 35.91 -27.39 10.54
C ILE A 155 37.28 -27.47 11.23
N LYS A 156 38.35 -26.94 10.60
CA LYS A 156 39.69 -26.92 11.20
C LYS A 156 39.79 -26.00 12.42
N LYS A 157 38.98 -24.93 12.50
CA LYS A 157 38.94 -24.02 13.67
C LYS A 157 38.19 -24.59 14.87
N THR A 158 37.20 -25.46 14.66
CA THR A 158 36.44 -26.14 15.72
C THR A 158 37.00 -27.51 16.10
N GLY A 159 38.03 -28.01 15.39
CA GLY A 159 38.81 -29.18 15.79
C GLY A 159 39.52 -29.00 17.14
N PRO A 160 39.84 -30.09 17.85
CA PRO A 160 40.18 -30.06 19.27
C PRO A 160 41.37 -29.12 19.52
N GLN A 161 41.12 -28.02 20.23
CA GLN A 161 42.18 -27.30 20.91
C GLN A 161 42.85 -28.29 21.85
N ASN A 162 44.10 -28.61 21.53
CA ASN A 162 45.00 -29.39 22.35
C ASN A 162 44.96 -28.86 23.79
N LYS A 163 44.21 -29.53 24.67
CA LYS A 163 44.38 -29.46 26.11
C LYS A 163 45.67 -30.21 26.43
N ASN A 164 46.81 -29.56 26.25
CA ASN A 164 48.09 -30.02 26.81
C ASN A 164 48.90 -28.80 27.24
N GLN A 165 48.58 -28.29 28.43
CA GLN A 165 49.51 -27.63 29.33
C GLN A 165 49.16 -28.07 30.76
N LYS A 166 49.85 -29.12 31.23
CA LYS A 166 50.21 -29.34 32.63
C LYS A 166 51.55 -30.06 32.63
#